data_AF-A0A2A2QSC0-F1
#
_entry.id   AF-A0A2A2QSC0-F1
#
_cell.length_a   1.000
_cell.length_b   1.000
_cell.length_c   1.000
_cell.angle_alpha   90.00
_cell.angle_beta   90.00
_cell.angle_gamma   90.00
#
_symmetry.space_group_name_H-M   'P 1'
#
loop_
_entity.id
_entity.type
_entity.pdbx_description
1 polymer ?
#
loop_
_entity_poly.entity_id
_entity_poly.type
_entity_poly.pdbx_seq_one_letter_code
_entity_poly.pdbx_strand_id
1 'polypeptide(L)'
;MTSLLLRSRHALGLPCLLLAVLLAAGALTADEGAKEAPLEATKKKVGWVETVKLEIEGWTVHADTQLVSGAHKEEGAQALKMLANHLQRIAILMPEKQLADMRKLEIRIDHSHPELRAMQYHPSEQWLTAQGYDPALAKKVHVTQASSLLSRGQMLKHPAVILHELAHAYHDQILGFDEAEILKAYETGMKEGIYEKVLLFNGETVRHYATTNHKEYFAEATEAYFYRNDFYPFVRAELQKHDPAGYAVMERVWGKL
;
A
#
# COMPACT_ATOMS: atom_id res chain seq x y z
N MET A 1 -45.96 -21.99 -9.74
CA MET A 1 -45.12 -23.21 -9.67
C MET A 1 -43.76 -22.89 -10.26
N THR A 2 -42.73 -22.99 -9.42
CA THR A 2 -41.28 -23.22 -9.70
C THR A 2 -40.55 -22.26 -10.66
N SER A 3 -39.71 -21.34 -10.17
CA SER A 3 -38.37 -21.50 -9.54
C SER A 3 -37.23 -21.50 -10.56
N LEU A 4 -36.38 -20.47 -10.55
CA LEU A 4 -34.93 -20.65 -10.38
C LEU A 4 -34.26 -19.31 -10.00
N LEU A 5 -34.01 -19.17 -8.70
CA LEU A 5 -33.11 -18.17 -8.12
C LEU A 5 -31.67 -18.66 -8.31
N LEU A 6 -30.87 -17.99 -9.14
CA LEU A 6 -29.42 -18.14 -9.13
C LEU A 6 -28.83 -17.04 -8.24
N ARG A 7 -28.67 -17.35 -6.94
CA ARG A 7 -27.91 -16.52 -6.01
C ARG A 7 -26.42 -16.66 -6.33
N SER A 8 -25.83 -15.64 -6.96
CA SER A 8 -24.38 -15.46 -6.97
C SER A 8 -23.91 -15.13 -5.55
N ARG A 9 -23.17 -16.05 -4.95
CA ARG A 9 -22.42 -15.80 -3.71
C ARG A 9 -21.10 -15.12 -4.10
N HIS A 10 -21.05 -13.79 -4.05
CA HIS A 10 -19.77 -13.10 -3.97
C HIS A 10 -19.32 -13.14 -2.52
N ALA A 11 -18.39 -14.04 -2.23
CA ALA A 11 -17.61 -14.00 -1.00
C ALA A 11 -16.72 -12.75 -1.06
N LEU A 12 -17.00 -11.75 -0.22
CA LEU A 12 -16.02 -10.71 0.10
C LEU A 12 -14.89 -11.39 0.88
N GLY A 13 -13.82 -11.74 0.18
CA GLY A 13 -12.55 -12.09 0.79
C GLY A 13 -11.87 -10.82 1.27
N LEU A 14 -11.93 -10.58 2.58
CA LEU A 14 -11.04 -9.65 3.27
C LEU A 14 -9.61 -10.23 3.17
N PRO A 15 -8.62 -9.56 2.55
CA PRO A 15 -7.26 -10.06 2.59
C PRO A 15 -6.69 -9.76 3.98
N CYS A 16 -6.68 -10.78 4.85
CA CYS A 16 -5.95 -10.76 6.10
C CYS A 16 -4.44 -10.65 5.81
N LEU A 17 -3.85 -9.47 6.05
CA LEU A 17 -2.41 -9.38 6.29
C LEU A 17 -2.10 -10.04 7.64
N LEU A 18 -1.59 -11.27 7.60
CA LEU A 18 -1.01 -11.96 8.75
C LEU A 18 0.44 -11.46 8.94
N LEU A 19 0.65 -10.57 9.90
CA LEU A 19 1.99 -10.24 10.42
C LEU A 19 2.17 -10.98 11.75
N ALA A 20 3.02 -12.01 11.77
CA ALA A 20 3.31 -12.80 12.95
C ALA A 20 4.28 -12.05 13.89
N VAL A 21 3.88 -11.88 15.16
CA VAL A 21 4.73 -11.40 16.25
C VAL A 21 5.33 -12.63 16.95
N LEU A 22 6.65 -12.74 16.99
CA LEU A 22 7.38 -13.79 17.73
C LEU A 22 7.92 -13.21 19.04
N LEU A 23 7.39 -13.69 20.16
CA LEU A 23 7.93 -13.53 21.51
C LEU A 23 8.94 -14.65 21.77
N ALA A 24 10.18 -14.26 22.07
CA ALA A 24 11.23 -15.18 22.51
C ALA A 24 11.20 -15.35 24.03
N ALA A 25 11.22 -16.60 24.49
CA ALA A 25 11.67 -16.98 25.84
C ALA A 25 12.38 -18.33 25.73
N GLY A 26 13.65 -18.37 26.17
CA GLY A 26 14.54 -19.50 25.95
C GLY A 26 14.53 -20.57 27.05
N ALA A 27 15.19 -21.69 26.75
CA ALA A 27 15.86 -22.55 27.70
C ALA A 27 17.00 -23.30 26.99
N LEU A 28 18.21 -23.21 27.53
CA LEU A 28 19.40 -23.95 27.10
C LEU A 28 19.25 -25.45 27.41
N THR A 29 19.65 -26.30 26.48
CA THR A 29 20.48 -27.49 26.76
C THR A 29 21.40 -27.72 25.56
N ALA A 30 22.67 -28.00 25.84
CA ALA A 30 23.68 -28.40 24.87
C ALA A 30 23.77 -29.92 24.86
N ASP A 31 23.78 -30.54 23.67
CA ASP A 31 24.57 -31.74 23.40
C ASP A 31 24.75 -31.96 21.89
N GLU A 32 25.82 -32.67 21.56
CA GLU A 32 26.59 -32.76 20.34
C GLU A 32 25.88 -33.37 19.11
N GLY A 33 26.32 -32.92 17.94
CA GLY A 33 25.99 -33.51 16.65
C GLY A 33 26.06 -32.47 15.55
N ALA A 34 27.25 -32.25 14.99
CA ALA A 34 27.42 -31.49 13.76
C ALA A 34 26.72 -32.22 12.60
N LYS A 35 25.41 -32.00 12.50
CA LYS A 35 24.65 -32.24 11.27
C LYS A 35 25.08 -31.16 10.31
N GLU A 36 25.69 -31.57 9.19
CA GLU A 36 25.82 -30.73 8.01
C GLU A 36 24.46 -30.04 7.79
N ALA A 37 24.47 -28.71 7.86
CA ALA A 37 23.30 -27.92 7.52
C ALA A 37 22.87 -28.34 6.10
N PRO A 38 21.57 -28.58 5.85
CA PRO A 38 21.13 -28.86 4.50
C PRO A 38 21.60 -27.70 3.62
N LEU A 39 22.28 -28.01 2.51
CA LEU A 39 22.47 -27.09 1.39
C LEU A 39 21.16 -26.33 1.22
N GLU A 40 21.15 -25.02 1.53
CA GLU A 40 19.96 -24.19 1.39
C GLU A 40 19.45 -24.38 -0.03
N ALA A 41 18.35 -25.13 -0.18
CA ALA A 41 17.72 -25.31 -1.47
C ALA A 41 17.39 -23.90 -1.95
N THR A 42 18.03 -23.46 -3.04
CA THR A 42 17.81 -22.13 -3.61
C THR A 42 16.31 -21.95 -3.80
N LYS A 43 15.71 -21.05 -3.01
CA LYS A 43 14.27 -20.84 -3.04
C LYS A 43 13.83 -20.52 -4.46
N LYS A 44 12.70 -21.08 -4.87
CA LYS A 44 12.11 -20.79 -6.18
C LYS A 44 11.90 -19.28 -6.31
N LYS A 45 12.37 -18.71 -7.41
CA LYS A 45 12.10 -17.31 -7.77
C LYS A 45 10.64 -17.18 -8.19
N VAL A 46 9.89 -16.35 -7.49
CA VAL A 46 8.46 -16.12 -7.74
C VAL A 46 8.25 -14.66 -8.13
N GLY A 47 7.70 -14.43 -9.33
CA GLY A 47 7.37 -13.07 -9.78
C GLY A 47 8.56 -12.19 -10.14
N TRP A 48 9.74 -12.76 -10.33
CA TRP A 48 10.90 -12.02 -10.83
C TRP A 48 10.68 -11.69 -12.29
N VAL A 49 10.69 -10.39 -12.63
CA VAL A 49 10.55 -9.92 -14.01
C VAL A 49 11.66 -8.91 -14.35
N GLU A 50 12.09 -8.94 -15.61
CA GLU A 50 13.01 -7.95 -16.15
C GLU A 50 12.28 -6.60 -16.31
N THR A 51 12.95 -5.51 -15.92
CA THR A 51 12.36 -4.17 -15.99
C THR A 51 13.20 -3.16 -16.72
N VAL A 52 12.51 -2.18 -17.27
CA VAL A 52 13.07 -0.92 -17.78
C VAL A 52 12.72 0.22 -16.82
N LYS A 53 13.69 1.11 -16.57
CA LYS A 53 13.48 2.33 -15.81
C LYS A 53 12.87 3.41 -16.72
N LEU A 54 11.77 4.00 -16.27
CA LEU A 54 11.07 5.11 -16.89
C LEU A 54 11.01 6.29 -15.92
N GLU A 55 10.87 7.49 -16.47
CA GLU A 55 10.59 8.71 -15.70
C GLU A 55 9.17 9.17 -16.03
N ILE A 56 8.29 9.22 -15.02
CA ILE A 56 6.86 9.56 -15.17
C ILE A 56 6.50 10.61 -14.12
N GLU A 57 6.12 11.81 -14.56
CA GLU A 57 5.73 12.93 -13.68
C GLU A 57 6.78 13.35 -12.63
N GLY A 58 8.05 12.97 -12.86
CA GLY A 58 9.17 13.19 -11.94
C GLY A 58 9.44 12.05 -10.97
N TRP A 59 8.73 10.91 -11.10
CA TRP A 59 9.04 9.68 -10.38
C TRP A 59 9.83 8.71 -11.26
N THR A 60 10.78 8.02 -10.64
CA THR A 60 11.39 6.82 -11.20
C THR A 60 10.40 5.65 -11.10
N VAL A 61 10.03 5.08 -12.25
CA VAL A 61 9.15 3.91 -12.37
C VAL A 61 9.89 2.75 -13.03
N HIS A 62 9.96 1.62 -12.35
CA HIS A 62 10.47 0.36 -12.88
C HIS A 62 9.30 -0.42 -13.49
N ALA A 63 9.25 -0.52 -14.81
CA ALA A 63 8.17 -1.19 -15.51
C ALA A 63 8.62 -2.55 -16.06
N ASP A 64 7.82 -3.58 -15.86
CA ASP A 64 7.96 -4.89 -16.54
C ASP A 64 8.15 -4.67 -18.03
N THR A 65 9.24 -5.22 -18.59
CA THR A 65 9.57 -5.09 -20.02
C THR A 65 8.43 -5.58 -20.92
N GLN A 66 7.59 -6.50 -20.44
CA GLN A 66 6.40 -6.97 -21.15
C GLN A 66 5.36 -5.87 -21.39
N LEU A 67 5.27 -4.87 -20.49
CA LEU A 67 4.38 -3.72 -20.59
C LEU A 67 4.90 -2.62 -21.52
N VAL A 68 6.20 -2.62 -21.83
CA VAL A 68 6.83 -1.54 -22.61
C VAL A 68 7.14 -1.99 -24.04
N SER A 69 7.80 -3.14 -24.18
CA SER A 69 8.28 -3.64 -25.47
C SER A 69 7.88 -5.10 -25.75
N GLY A 70 7.17 -5.76 -24.85
CA GLY A 70 6.75 -7.16 -25.01
C GLY A 70 5.30 -7.34 -25.44
N ALA A 71 4.76 -8.53 -25.15
CA ALA A 71 3.43 -8.97 -25.60
C ALA A 71 2.27 -8.14 -25.02
N HIS A 72 2.49 -7.45 -23.90
CA HIS A 72 1.48 -6.68 -23.16
C HIS A 72 1.61 -5.17 -23.36
N LYS A 73 2.32 -4.71 -24.39
CA LYS A 73 2.61 -3.29 -24.63
C LYS A 73 1.38 -2.38 -24.74
N GLU A 74 0.27 -2.87 -25.29
CA GLU A 74 -0.95 -2.07 -25.46
C GLU A 74 -1.64 -1.81 -24.12
N GLU A 75 -1.75 -2.84 -23.28
CA GLU A 75 -2.21 -2.71 -21.90
C GLU A 75 -1.25 -1.86 -21.08
N GLY A 76 0.05 -2.09 -21.22
CA GLY A 76 1.08 -1.32 -20.54
C GLY A 76 1.03 0.17 -20.87
N ALA A 77 0.82 0.53 -22.13
CA ALA A 77 0.63 1.93 -22.52
C ALA A 77 -0.57 2.58 -21.82
N GLN A 78 -1.69 1.85 -21.68
CA GLN A 78 -2.87 2.35 -20.97
C GLN A 78 -2.64 2.44 -19.45
N ALA A 79 -2.04 1.41 -18.85
CA ALA A 79 -1.75 1.36 -17.42
C ALA A 79 -0.74 2.44 -17.00
N LEU A 80 0.35 2.62 -17.77
CA LEU A 80 1.35 3.67 -17.52
C LEU A 80 0.74 5.07 -17.68
N LYS A 81 -0.15 5.27 -18.65
CA LYS A 81 -0.90 6.52 -18.78
C LYS A 81 -1.82 6.77 -17.58
N MET A 82 -2.45 5.73 -17.04
CA MET A 82 -3.27 5.86 -15.84
C MET A 82 -2.42 6.11 -14.59
N LEU A 83 -1.26 5.46 -14.46
CA LEU A 83 -0.29 5.74 -13.39
C LEU A 83 0.15 7.21 -13.46
N ALA A 84 0.48 7.71 -14.65
CA ALA A 84 0.79 9.14 -14.84
C ALA A 84 -0.36 10.04 -14.38
N ASN A 85 -1.62 9.68 -14.64
CA ASN A 85 -2.77 10.44 -14.13
C ASN A 85 -2.83 10.49 -12.59
N HIS A 86 -2.58 9.37 -11.91
CA HIS A 86 -2.49 9.35 -10.45
C HIS A 86 -1.38 10.28 -9.95
N LEU A 87 -0.19 10.17 -10.54
CA LEU A 87 0.98 10.96 -10.14
C LEU A 87 0.81 12.46 -10.43
N GLN A 88 0.20 12.83 -11.55
CA GLN A 88 -0.14 14.24 -11.85
C GLN A 88 -1.06 14.84 -10.79
N ARG A 89 -2.08 14.10 -10.36
CA ARG A 89 -3.00 14.56 -9.30
C ARG A 89 -2.25 14.80 -7.99
N ILE A 90 -1.34 13.88 -7.62
CA ILE A 90 -0.50 14.04 -6.43
C ILE A 90 0.39 15.28 -6.56
N ALA A 91 1.05 15.45 -7.70
CA ALA A 91 1.92 16.59 -7.96
C ALA A 91 1.19 17.95 -7.92
N ILE A 92 -0.08 18.00 -8.35
CA ILE A 92 -0.89 19.23 -8.30
C ILE A 92 -1.31 19.56 -6.86
N LEU A 93 -1.64 18.53 -6.06
CA LEU A 93 -2.21 18.72 -4.73
C LEU A 93 -1.16 18.96 -3.64
N MET A 94 0.07 18.48 -3.84
CA MET A 94 1.12 18.49 -2.82
C MET A 94 2.01 19.73 -2.92
N PRO A 95 2.32 20.41 -1.80
CA PRO A 95 3.29 21.50 -1.81
C PRO A 95 4.68 21.04 -2.28
N GLU A 96 5.41 21.92 -2.99
CA GLU A 96 6.66 21.56 -3.70
C GLU A 96 7.72 20.92 -2.80
N LYS A 97 7.84 21.38 -1.55
CA LYS A 97 8.82 20.83 -0.60
C LYS A 97 8.57 19.32 -0.38
N GLN A 98 7.34 18.95 -0.06
CA GLN A 98 6.96 17.55 0.17
C GLN A 98 6.95 16.76 -1.14
N LEU A 99 6.53 17.38 -2.24
CA LEU A 99 6.55 16.75 -3.56
C LEU A 99 7.97 16.35 -3.98
N ALA A 100 8.97 17.17 -3.67
CA ALA A 100 10.38 16.86 -3.95
C ALA A 100 10.86 15.61 -3.21
N ASP A 101 10.40 15.37 -1.97
CA ASP A 101 10.69 14.14 -1.25
C ASP A 101 9.87 12.96 -1.79
N MET A 102 8.59 13.19 -2.11
CA MET A 102 7.70 12.17 -2.68
C MET A 102 8.23 11.59 -4.00
N ARG A 103 8.83 12.44 -4.85
CA ARG A 103 9.43 12.04 -6.14
C ARG A 103 10.68 11.16 -6.02
N LYS A 104 11.31 11.10 -4.83
CA LYS A 104 12.42 10.18 -4.57
C LYS A 104 11.96 8.75 -4.33
N LEU A 105 10.68 8.55 -4.01
CA LEU A 105 10.12 7.23 -3.72
C LEU A 105 9.86 6.50 -5.04
N GLU A 106 10.39 5.29 -5.17
CA GLU A 106 10.33 4.56 -6.44
C GLU A 106 9.10 3.65 -6.53
N ILE A 107 8.62 3.46 -7.76
CA ILE A 107 7.45 2.64 -8.07
C ILE A 107 7.87 1.47 -8.97
N ARG A 108 7.36 0.28 -8.69
CA ARG A 108 7.39 -0.90 -9.55
C ARG A 108 6.01 -1.14 -10.13
N ILE A 109 5.91 -1.43 -11.43
CA ILE A 109 4.68 -1.91 -12.06
C ILE A 109 4.95 -3.20 -12.85
N ASP A 110 4.22 -4.25 -12.46
CA ASP A 110 4.28 -5.56 -13.08
C ASP A 110 3.04 -5.79 -13.95
N HIS A 111 3.16 -6.58 -15.03
CA HIS A 111 1.99 -6.97 -15.81
C HIS A 111 1.03 -7.80 -14.94
N SER A 112 1.52 -8.89 -14.34
CA SER A 112 0.76 -9.73 -13.42
C SER A 112 1.70 -10.53 -12.53
N HIS A 113 1.87 -10.11 -11.29
CA HIS A 113 2.61 -10.90 -10.31
C HIS A 113 1.85 -12.21 -9.99
N PRO A 114 2.53 -13.38 -9.92
CA PRO A 114 1.86 -14.68 -9.82
C PRO A 114 1.09 -14.89 -8.49
N GLU A 115 1.58 -14.31 -7.39
CA GLU A 115 1.02 -14.51 -6.06
C GLU A 115 0.43 -13.23 -5.45
N LEU A 116 1.23 -12.15 -5.36
CA LEU A 116 0.80 -10.83 -4.90
C LEU A 116 -0.26 -10.21 -5.82
N ARG A 117 -1.36 -9.71 -5.23
CA ARG A 117 -2.52 -9.18 -5.98
C ARG A 117 -2.86 -7.73 -5.69
N ALA A 118 -2.80 -7.31 -4.43
CA ALA A 118 -3.05 -5.93 -4.03
C ALA A 118 -1.82 -5.07 -4.33
N MET A 119 -2.06 -3.80 -4.68
CA MET A 119 -1.00 -2.80 -4.64
C MET A 119 -0.49 -2.70 -3.21
N GLN A 120 0.82 -2.58 -3.04
CA GLN A 120 1.43 -2.60 -1.70
C GLN A 120 2.84 -2.00 -1.73
N TYR A 121 3.25 -1.41 -0.62
CA TYR A 121 4.61 -1.01 -0.35
C TYR A 121 5.43 -2.12 0.34
N HIS A 122 6.69 -2.30 -0.07
CA HIS A 122 7.59 -3.32 0.51
C HIS A 122 8.67 -2.67 1.39
N PRO A 123 8.53 -2.67 2.74
CA PRO A 123 9.45 -1.96 3.62
C PRO A 123 10.81 -2.65 3.80
N SER A 124 10.94 -3.94 3.50
CA SER A 124 12.17 -4.69 3.76
C SER A 124 12.43 -5.81 2.75
N GLU A 125 13.70 -6.03 2.45
CA GLU A 125 14.21 -7.11 1.59
C GLU A 125 14.10 -8.49 2.22
N GLN A 126 14.21 -8.57 3.56
CA GLN A 126 14.27 -9.83 4.29
C GLN A 126 13.02 -10.68 4.07
N TRP A 127 11.84 -10.07 4.16
CA TRP A 127 10.58 -10.78 3.91
C TRP A 127 10.44 -11.20 2.44
N LEU A 128 10.79 -10.32 1.49
CA LEU A 128 10.76 -10.61 0.05
C LEU A 128 11.60 -11.85 -0.28
N THR A 129 12.85 -11.88 0.17
CA THR A 129 13.78 -13.00 -0.02
C THR A 129 13.26 -14.26 0.67
N ALA A 130 12.68 -14.13 1.87
CA ALA A 130 12.10 -15.25 2.60
C ALA A 130 10.92 -15.90 1.85
N GLN A 131 10.15 -15.12 1.08
CA GLN A 131 9.05 -15.62 0.24
C GLN A 131 9.50 -16.03 -1.17
N GLY A 132 10.77 -15.80 -1.55
CA GLY A 132 11.26 -16.05 -2.91
C GLY A 132 10.89 -14.97 -3.93
N TYR A 133 10.36 -13.84 -3.48
CA TYR A 133 10.07 -12.66 -4.31
C TYR A 133 11.35 -11.90 -4.65
N ASP A 134 11.25 -10.98 -5.62
CA ASP A 134 12.38 -10.18 -6.09
C ASP A 134 12.83 -9.19 -4.99
N PRO A 135 14.07 -9.31 -4.47
CA PRO A 135 14.65 -8.37 -3.51
C PRO A 135 14.65 -6.91 -4.00
N ALA A 136 14.68 -6.69 -5.32
CA ALA A 136 14.64 -5.35 -5.91
C ALA A 136 13.33 -4.59 -5.64
N LEU A 137 12.27 -5.27 -5.18
CA LEU A 137 11.03 -4.64 -4.72
C LEU A 137 11.20 -3.85 -3.42
N ALA A 138 12.27 -4.10 -2.66
CA ALA A 138 12.49 -3.43 -1.38
C ALA A 138 12.49 -1.90 -1.54
N LYS A 139 11.80 -1.23 -0.63
CA LYS A 139 11.61 0.23 -0.57
C LYS A 139 10.90 0.81 -1.80
N LYS A 140 10.06 0.02 -2.48
CA LYS A 140 9.24 0.46 -3.61
C LYS A 140 7.76 0.26 -3.37
N VAL A 141 6.97 1.17 -3.92
CA VAL A 141 5.53 0.96 -4.13
C VAL A 141 5.36 -0.04 -5.28
N HIS A 142 4.58 -1.09 -5.10
CA HIS A 142 4.40 -2.14 -6.10
C HIS A 142 2.95 -2.17 -6.61
N VAL A 143 2.77 -1.76 -7.86
CA VAL A 143 1.59 -2.06 -8.66
C VAL A 143 1.73 -3.48 -9.21
N THR A 144 1.22 -4.46 -8.46
CA THR A 144 1.41 -5.89 -8.74
C THR A 144 0.73 -6.39 -10.01
N GLN A 145 -0.28 -5.65 -10.48
CA GLN A 145 -1.08 -5.99 -11.67
C GLN A 145 -1.45 -4.70 -12.41
N ALA A 146 -0.86 -4.47 -13.59
CA ALA A 146 -1.09 -3.28 -14.39
C ALA A 146 -2.59 -3.05 -14.69
N SER A 147 -3.34 -4.13 -14.99
CA SER A 147 -4.78 -4.11 -15.25
C SER A 147 -5.61 -3.52 -14.10
N SER A 148 -5.12 -3.55 -12.86
CA SER A 148 -5.84 -3.02 -11.70
C SER A 148 -5.98 -1.50 -11.74
N LEU A 149 -5.07 -0.78 -12.41
CA LEU A 149 -5.20 0.65 -12.65
C LEU A 149 -6.36 1.00 -13.61
N LEU A 150 -6.73 0.07 -14.48
CA LEU A 150 -7.82 0.24 -15.45
C LEU A 150 -9.16 -0.28 -14.93
N SER A 151 -9.16 -0.90 -13.74
CA SER A 151 -10.35 -1.50 -13.15
C SER A 151 -11.32 -0.44 -12.65
N ARG A 152 -12.50 -0.35 -13.28
CA ARG A 152 -13.60 0.51 -12.80
C ARG A 152 -13.95 0.26 -11.33
N GLY A 153 -13.97 -1.01 -10.91
CA GLY A 153 -14.28 -1.38 -9.53
C GLY A 153 -13.24 -0.83 -8.56
N GLN A 154 -11.96 -0.95 -8.91
CA GLN A 154 -10.87 -0.42 -8.09
C GLN A 154 -10.93 1.11 -8.01
N MET A 155 -11.17 1.81 -9.12
CA MET A 155 -11.27 3.28 -9.13
C MET A 155 -12.46 3.80 -8.30
N LEU A 156 -13.58 3.08 -8.30
CA LEU A 156 -14.75 3.43 -7.48
C LEU A 156 -14.51 3.13 -6.00
N LYS A 157 -13.80 2.06 -5.69
CA LYS A 157 -13.43 1.71 -4.32
C LYS A 157 -12.40 2.71 -3.78
N HIS A 158 -11.17 2.67 -4.31
CA HIS A 158 -9.97 3.23 -3.70
C HIS A 158 -9.23 4.15 -4.70
N PRO A 159 -9.75 5.37 -4.94
CA PRO A 159 -9.27 6.25 -6.02
C PRO A 159 -7.93 6.93 -5.73
N ALA A 160 -7.46 6.82 -4.49
CA ALA A 160 -6.19 7.34 -4.00
C ALA A 160 -5.20 6.20 -3.64
N VAL A 161 -5.41 4.96 -4.09
CA VAL A 161 -4.53 3.82 -3.80
C VAL A 161 -3.03 4.08 -4.06
N ILE A 162 -2.67 4.79 -5.14
CA ILE A 162 -1.25 5.14 -5.40
C ILE A 162 -0.73 6.13 -4.36
N LEU A 163 -1.55 7.08 -3.92
CA LEU A 163 -1.18 8.00 -2.83
C LEU A 163 -1.06 7.25 -1.50
N HIS A 164 -1.93 6.27 -1.23
CA HIS A 164 -1.87 5.41 -0.06
C HIS A 164 -0.52 4.69 0.04
N GLU A 165 -0.13 3.99 -1.03
CA GLU A 165 1.15 3.25 -1.03
C GLU A 165 2.36 4.18 -0.96
N LEU A 166 2.28 5.34 -1.62
CA LEU A 166 3.32 6.37 -1.50
C LEU A 166 3.39 6.96 -0.08
N ALA A 167 2.26 7.06 0.63
CA ALA A 167 2.25 7.48 2.03
C ALA A 167 2.95 6.45 2.92
N HIS A 168 2.75 5.14 2.70
CA HIS A 168 3.54 4.09 3.38
C HIS A 168 5.04 4.25 3.11
N ALA A 169 5.42 4.48 1.86
CA ALA A 169 6.81 4.69 1.47
C ALA A 169 7.41 5.95 2.12
N TYR A 170 6.65 7.05 2.18
CA TYR A 170 7.07 8.31 2.80
C TYR A 170 7.24 8.15 4.31
N HIS A 171 6.29 7.48 4.97
CA HIS A 171 6.34 7.20 6.39
C HIS A 171 7.59 6.38 6.74
N ASP A 172 7.93 5.37 5.94
CA ASP A 172 9.13 4.56 6.15
C ASP A 172 10.43 5.33 5.88
N GLN A 173 10.54 5.95 4.70
CA GLN A 173 11.82 6.41 4.15
C GLN A 173 12.16 7.86 4.51
N ILE A 174 11.17 8.70 4.80
CA ILE A 174 11.35 10.12 5.07
C ILE A 174 11.13 10.44 6.55
N LEU A 175 10.07 9.90 7.16
CA LEU A 175 9.73 10.17 8.56
C LEU A 175 10.35 9.14 9.52
N GLY A 176 10.33 7.87 9.14
CA GLY A 176 10.50 6.73 10.05
C GLY A 176 9.15 6.29 10.63
N PHE A 177 8.92 4.97 10.67
CA PHE A 177 7.67 4.40 11.21
C PHE A 177 7.46 4.66 12.71
N ASP A 178 8.51 5.09 13.43
CA ASP A 178 8.51 5.43 14.84
C ASP A 178 8.31 6.93 15.11
N GLU A 179 7.88 7.71 14.11
CA GLU A 179 7.53 9.13 14.26
C GLU A 179 6.50 9.32 15.38
N ALA A 180 6.96 9.97 16.46
CA ALA A 180 6.25 10.02 17.74
C ALA A 180 4.89 10.71 17.65
N GLU A 181 4.77 11.73 16.79
CA GLU A 181 3.50 12.44 16.62
C GLU A 181 2.43 11.58 15.92
N ILE A 182 2.84 10.76 14.95
CA ILE A 182 1.92 9.84 14.27
C ILE A 182 1.45 8.77 15.25
N LEU A 183 2.37 8.17 16.01
CA LEU A 183 2.05 7.17 17.03
C LEU A 183 1.08 7.73 18.07
N LYS A 184 1.34 8.94 18.58
CA LYS A 184 0.48 9.58 19.58
C LYS A 184 -0.93 9.86 19.05
N ALA A 185 -1.05 10.36 17.82
CA ALA A 185 -2.36 10.63 17.21
C ALA A 185 -3.14 9.33 16.97
N TYR A 186 -2.46 8.30 16.44
CA TYR A 186 -3.02 6.95 16.29
C TYR A 186 -3.54 6.38 17.62
N GLU A 187 -2.71 6.37 18.67
CA GLU A 187 -3.08 5.85 19.99
C GLU A 187 -4.28 6.60 20.59
N THR A 188 -4.33 7.92 20.39
CA THR A 188 -5.45 8.75 20.85
C THR A 188 -6.74 8.35 20.13
N GLY A 189 -6.73 8.28 18.79
CA GLY A 189 -7.89 7.88 18.00
C GLY A 189 -8.37 6.46 18.30
N MET A 190 -7.44 5.51 18.54
CA MET A 190 -7.79 4.14 18.93
C MET A 190 -8.42 4.09 20.33
N LYS A 191 -7.86 4.84 21.28
CA LYS A 191 -8.37 4.92 22.65
C LYS A 191 -9.77 5.54 22.72
N GLU A 192 -10.02 6.57 21.91
CA GLU A 192 -11.33 7.22 21.81
C GLU A 192 -12.35 6.40 21.01
N GLY A 193 -11.90 5.39 20.27
CA GLY A 193 -12.76 4.49 19.50
C GLY A 193 -13.45 5.15 18.31
N ILE A 194 -12.95 6.31 17.84
CA ILE A 194 -13.57 7.09 16.77
C ILE A 194 -13.64 6.30 15.44
N TYR A 195 -12.72 5.35 15.26
CA TYR A 195 -12.60 4.50 14.06
C TYR A 195 -13.32 3.15 14.15
N GLU A 196 -14.00 2.84 15.26
CA GLU A 196 -14.61 1.52 15.46
C GLU A 196 -15.85 1.25 14.60
N LYS A 197 -16.57 2.31 14.21
CA LYS A 197 -17.77 2.23 13.37
C LYS A 197 -17.84 3.43 12.43
N VAL A 198 -17.38 3.24 11.19
CA VAL A 198 -17.33 4.27 10.15
C VAL A 198 -18.03 3.79 8.89
N LEU A 199 -18.39 4.71 8.00
CA LEU A 199 -18.91 4.36 6.68
C LEU A 199 -17.77 3.90 5.78
N LEU A 200 -18.01 2.82 5.04
CA LEU A 200 -17.22 2.39 3.89
C LEU A 200 -17.74 3.11 2.62
N PHE A 201 -16.93 3.20 1.57
CA PHE A 201 -17.28 3.87 0.29
C PHE A 201 -18.60 3.38 -0.35
N ASN A 202 -19.07 2.18 0.01
CA ASN A 202 -20.32 1.58 -0.46
C ASN A 202 -21.52 1.83 0.48
N GLY A 203 -21.33 2.56 1.58
CA GLY A 203 -22.35 2.88 2.58
C GLY A 203 -22.49 1.88 3.72
N GLU A 204 -21.74 0.77 3.72
CA GLU A 204 -21.73 -0.16 4.84
C GLU A 204 -21.04 0.45 6.07
N THR A 205 -21.47 0.06 7.27
CA THR A 205 -20.77 0.44 8.51
C THR A 205 -19.77 -0.65 8.89
N VAL A 206 -18.50 -0.28 8.99
CA VAL A 206 -17.38 -1.19 9.25
C VAL A 206 -16.42 -0.60 10.28
N ARG A 207 -15.51 -1.41 10.78
CA ARG A 207 -14.32 -0.92 11.52
C ARG A 207 -13.34 -0.33 10.51
N HIS A 208 -12.85 0.88 10.75
CA HIS A 208 -11.97 1.55 9.79
C HIS A 208 -10.66 0.79 9.61
N TYR A 209 -10.14 0.75 8.38
CA TYR A 209 -8.86 0.11 8.09
C TYR A 209 -7.67 0.69 8.87
N ALA A 210 -7.69 1.99 9.17
CA ALA A 210 -6.75 2.67 10.07
C ALA A 210 -6.58 2.01 11.44
N THR A 211 -7.55 1.21 11.91
CA THR A 211 -7.43 0.48 13.18
C THR A 211 -6.40 -0.64 13.17
N THR A 212 -5.92 -1.03 11.99
CA THR A 212 -4.96 -2.14 11.81
C THR A 212 -3.60 -1.83 12.43
N ASN A 213 -3.04 -0.64 12.18
CA ASN A 213 -1.80 -0.14 12.80
C ASN A 213 -1.59 1.35 12.45
N HIS A 214 -0.59 1.99 13.07
CA HIS A 214 -0.23 3.40 12.84
C HIS A 214 0.20 3.73 11.40
N LYS A 215 0.65 2.75 10.62
CA LYS A 215 1.04 2.96 9.21
C LYS A 215 -0.21 3.11 8.34
N GLU A 216 -1.18 2.23 8.51
CA GLU A 216 -2.49 2.35 7.83
C GLU A 216 -3.21 3.61 8.27
N TYR A 217 -3.17 3.95 9.57
CA TYR A 217 -3.69 5.23 10.05
C TYR A 217 -3.09 6.43 9.31
N PHE A 218 -1.77 6.47 9.14
CA PHE A 218 -1.11 7.55 8.41
C PHE A 218 -1.50 7.59 6.92
N ALA A 219 -1.55 6.43 6.26
CA ALA A 219 -1.89 6.33 4.84
C ALA A 219 -3.35 6.74 4.56
N GLU A 220 -4.29 6.22 5.35
CA GLU A 220 -5.73 6.54 5.26
C GLU A 220 -6.00 8.02 5.55
N ALA A 221 -5.36 8.58 6.59
CA ALA A 221 -5.50 10.01 6.89
C ALA A 221 -4.91 10.89 5.77
N THR A 222 -3.81 10.44 5.14
CA THR A 222 -3.20 11.13 3.98
C THR A 222 -4.15 11.13 2.78
N GLU A 223 -4.85 10.02 2.52
CA GLU A 223 -5.89 9.97 1.49
C GLU A 223 -6.97 11.00 1.75
N ALA A 224 -7.57 11.00 2.94
CA ALA A 224 -8.63 11.94 3.29
C ALA A 224 -8.16 13.41 3.24
N TYR A 225 -6.88 13.67 3.59
CA TYR A 225 -6.32 15.01 3.58
C TYR A 225 -6.20 15.61 2.18
N PHE A 226 -5.72 14.84 1.19
CA PHE A 226 -5.50 15.33 -0.17
C PHE A 226 -6.63 15.01 -1.14
N TYR A 227 -7.33 13.90 -0.95
CA TYR A 227 -8.29 13.37 -1.90
C TYR A 227 -9.44 12.61 -1.19
N ARG A 228 -10.19 11.82 -1.95
CA ARG A 228 -11.25 10.96 -1.41
C ARG A 228 -10.66 9.66 -0.88
N ASN A 229 -10.84 9.40 0.42
CA ASN A 229 -10.59 8.10 1.05
C ASN A 229 -11.74 7.10 0.78
N ASP A 230 -11.51 5.80 0.97
CA ASP A 230 -12.55 4.77 0.85
C ASP A 230 -13.22 4.38 2.18
N PHE A 231 -12.72 4.88 3.31
CA PHE A 231 -13.37 4.87 4.63
C PHE A 231 -13.63 6.30 5.11
N TYR A 232 -14.73 6.50 5.84
CA TYR A 232 -15.00 7.78 6.52
C TYR A 232 -13.98 7.97 7.64
N PRO A 233 -13.30 9.13 7.77
CA PRO A 233 -13.55 10.38 7.03
C PRO A 233 -13.09 10.32 5.57
N PHE A 234 -13.98 10.66 4.64
CA PHE A 234 -13.74 10.54 3.21
C PHE A 234 -12.95 11.72 2.65
N VAL A 235 -13.05 12.89 3.28
CA VAL A 235 -12.43 14.13 2.81
C VAL A 235 -11.85 14.95 3.96
N ARG A 236 -11.00 15.92 3.62
CA ARG A 236 -10.23 16.73 4.57
C ARG A 236 -11.08 17.41 5.65
N ALA A 237 -12.22 17.97 5.28
CA ALA A 237 -13.12 18.64 6.22
C ALA A 237 -13.76 17.67 7.23
N GLU A 238 -13.97 16.42 6.82
CA GLU A 238 -14.46 15.37 7.71
C GLU A 238 -13.34 14.90 8.62
N LEU A 239 -12.12 14.71 8.09
CA LEU A 239 -10.94 14.37 8.89
C LEU A 239 -10.72 15.40 10.00
N GLN A 240 -10.77 16.70 9.67
CA GLN A 240 -10.63 17.79 10.64
C GLN A 240 -11.64 17.73 11.79
N LYS A 241 -12.87 17.28 11.52
CA LYS A 241 -13.94 17.18 12.52
C LYS A 241 -13.89 15.88 13.31
N HIS A 242 -13.60 14.78 12.62
CA HIS A 242 -13.66 13.43 13.17
C HIS A 242 -12.40 13.09 13.96
N ASP A 243 -11.23 13.44 13.43
CA ASP A 243 -9.93 13.28 14.08
C ASP A 243 -9.10 14.57 13.95
N PRO A 244 -9.33 15.56 14.83
CA PRO A 244 -8.55 16.80 14.83
C PRO A 244 -7.05 16.58 15.08
N ALA A 245 -6.67 15.52 15.82
CA ALA A 245 -5.27 15.20 16.09
C ALA A 245 -4.58 14.66 14.82
N GLY A 246 -5.23 13.71 14.14
CA GLY A 246 -4.77 13.21 12.84
C GLY A 246 -4.70 14.30 11.79
N TYR A 247 -5.69 15.19 11.73
CA TYR A 247 -5.67 16.37 10.86
C TYR A 247 -4.45 17.27 11.13
N ALA A 248 -4.12 17.53 12.40
CA ALA A 248 -2.95 18.34 12.75
C ALA A 248 -1.63 17.67 12.32
N VAL A 249 -1.52 16.35 12.44
CA VAL A 249 -0.37 15.59 11.92
C VAL A 249 -0.28 15.75 10.40
N MET A 250 -1.40 15.66 9.67
CA MET A 250 -1.41 15.86 8.22
C MET A 250 -0.96 17.27 7.84
N GLU A 251 -1.46 18.33 8.50
CA GLU A 251 -1.01 19.71 8.23
C GLU A 251 0.49 19.90 8.50
N ARG A 252 1.03 19.28 9.56
CA ARG A 252 2.47 19.35 9.86
C ARG A 252 3.31 18.68 8.78
N VAL A 253 2.96 17.45 8.42
CA VAL A 253 3.75 16.63 7.48
C VAL A 253 3.62 17.18 6.08
N TRP A 254 2.39 17.38 5.63
CA TRP A 254 2.05 17.70 4.25
C TRP A 254 2.02 19.19 3.95
N GLY A 255 1.97 20.04 4.98
CA GLY A 255 1.74 21.47 4.84
C GLY A 255 0.25 21.80 4.73
N LYS A 256 -0.09 23.05 5.03
CA LYS A 256 -1.47 23.54 4.96
C LYS A 256 -1.92 23.76 3.50
N LEU A 257 -3.08 23.21 3.12
CA LEU A 257 -3.71 23.39 1.80
C LEU A 257 -4.81 24.46 1.79
#